data_AF-A0A6F9A0T1-F1
#
_entry.id   AF-A0A6F9A0T1-F1
#
_cell.length_a   1.000
_cell.length_b   1.000
_cell.length_c   1.000
_cell.angle_alpha   90.00
_cell.angle_beta   90.00
_cell.angle_gamma   90.00
#
_symmetry.space_group_name_H-M   'P 1'
#
loop_
_entity.id
_entity.type
_entity.pdbx_description
1 polymer ?
#
loop_
_entity_poly.entity_id
_entity_poly.type
_entity_poly.pdbx_seq_one_letter_code
_entity_poly.pdbx_strand_id
1 'polypeptide(L)'
;MPGGSLNLTCVAVGSPMPYVKWIMGVVELTKEDEMPIGRNVLEVTNIKESANYTCVAISSLGMIEATAQVTVKALPKPPTSLIVMETTATSVTLTWDSGNPE
;
A
#
# COMPACT_ATOMS: atom_id res chain seq x y z
N MET A 1 15.68 8.97 -0.20
CA MET A 1 15.83 7.91 0.81
C MET A 1 14.43 7.48 1.23
N PRO A 2 14.13 6.18 1.32
CA PRO A 2 12.87 5.71 1.89
C PRO A 2 12.81 6.10 3.37
N GLY A 3 11.60 6.34 3.89
CA GLY A 3 11.38 7.07 5.15
C GLY A 3 10.14 7.97 5.15
N GLY A 4 9.25 7.82 4.16
CA GLY A 4 7.97 8.52 4.15
C GLY A 4 7.08 8.08 5.32
N SER A 5 6.16 8.95 5.69
CA SER A 5 5.09 8.67 6.65
C SER A 5 3.74 8.80 5.97
N LEU A 6 2.80 7.92 6.33
CA LEU A 6 1.43 7.95 5.84
C LEU A 6 0.46 7.51 6.93
N ASN A 7 -0.79 7.94 6.80
CA ASN A 7 -1.85 7.58 7.73
C ASN A 7 -2.88 6.69 7.01
N LEU A 8 -3.02 5.44 7.49
CA LEU A 8 -4.03 4.52 7.00
C LEU A 8 -5.30 4.69 7.83
N THR A 9 -6.39 5.11 7.19
CA THR A 9 -7.69 5.24 7.85
C THR A 9 -8.57 4.07 7.48
N CYS A 10 -9.07 3.36 8.48
CA CYS A 10 -10.09 2.34 8.33
C CYS A 10 -11.37 2.75 9.03
N VAL A 11 -12.51 2.60 8.35
CA VAL A 11 -13.85 2.90 8.87
C VAL A 11 -14.73 1.69 8.62
N ALA A 12 -15.35 1.19 9.67
CA ALA A 12 -16.28 0.08 9.63
C ALA A 12 -17.60 0.49 10.30
N VAL A 13 -18.72 0.08 9.70
CA VAL A 13 -20.06 0.41 10.18
C VAL A 13 -20.87 -0.87 10.32
N GLY A 14 -21.74 -0.91 11.33
CA GLY A 14 -22.56 -2.09 11.63
C GLY A 14 -23.48 -1.83 12.83
N SER A 15 -24.46 -2.71 13.02
CA SER A 15 -25.32 -2.74 14.21
C SER A 15 -25.29 -4.15 14.80
N PRO A 16 -24.58 -4.38 15.92
CA PRO A 16 -23.87 -3.40 16.74
C PRO A 16 -22.59 -2.85 16.07
N MET A 17 -22.18 -1.67 16.52
CA MET A 17 -21.01 -0.95 16.00
C MET A 17 -19.73 -1.78 16.20
N PRO A 18 -18.92 -2.05 15.14
CA PRO A 18 -17.77 -2.94 15.24
C PRO A 18 -16.54 -2.25 15.85
N TYR A 19 -15.71 -3.03 16.56
CA TYR A 19 -14.35 -2.64 16.96
C TYR A 19 -13.39 -2.77 15.78
N VAL A 20 -12.44 -1.86 15.65
CA VAL A 20 -11.52 -1.82 14.50
C VAL A 20 -10.08 -1.88 14.98
N LYS A 21 -9.32 -2.87 14.53
CA LYS A 21 -7.89 -3.02 14.80
C LYS A 21 -7.07 -3.13 13.53
N TRP A 22 -5.81 -2.76 13.61
CA TRP A 22 -4.83 -2.95 12.55
C TRP A 22 -3.89 -4.11 12.87
N ILE A 23 -3.62 -4.92 11.86
CA ILE A 23 -2.62 -6.00 11.89
C ILE A 23 -1.67 -5.83 10.72
N MET A 24 -0.41 -6.23 10.88
CA MET A 24 0.58 -6.31 9.82
C MET A 24 1.09 -7.74 9.73
N GLY A 25 0.64 -8.46 8.71
CA GLY A 25 0.85 -9.90 8.61
C GLY A 25 0.21 -10.64 9.78
N VAL A 26 1.02 -11.02 10.77
CA VAL A 26 0.61 -11.76 11.98
C VAL A 26 0.68 -10.91 13.25
N VAL A 27 1.22 -9.70 13.17
CA VAL A 27 1.47 -8.83 14.32
C VAL A 27 0.31 -7.85 14.49
N GLU A 28 -0.26 -7.78 15.67
CA GLU A 28 -1.26 -6.78 16.01
C GLU A 28 -0.60 -5.44 16.33
N LEU A 29 -1.05 -4.38 15.63
CA LEU A 29 -0.50 -3.03 15.77
C LEU A 29 -1.33 -2.17 16.73
N THR A 30 -2.64 -2.45 16.85
CA THR A 30 -3.52 -1.81 17.82
C THR A 30 -3.53 -2.63 19.10
N LYS A 31 -3.29 -2.00 20.25
CA LYS A 31 -3.41 -2.66 21.56
C LYS A 31 -4.86 -3.05 21.83
N GLU A 32 -5.07 -4.20 22.47
CA GLU A 32 -6.41 -4.68 22.80
C GLU A 32 -7.17 -3.69 23.72
N ASP A 33 -6.48 -3.06 24.67
CA ASP A 33 -7.06 -2.11 25.63
C ASP A 33 -7.52 -0.77 24.99
N GLU A 34 -7.02 -0.45 23.80
CA GLU A 34 -7.28 0.83 23.12
C GLU A 34 -8.02 0.64 21.80
N MET A 35 -8.76 -0.46 21.63
CA MET A 35 -9.49 -0.74 20.39
C MET A 35 -10.62 0.29 20.15
N PRO A 36 -10.52 1.15 19.12
CA PRO A 36 -11.55 2.13 18.84
C PRO A 36 -12.75 1.48 18.14
N ILE A 37 -13.92 2.09 18.32
CA ILE A 37 -15.18 1.65 17.71
C ILE A 37 -15.40 2.40 16.40
N GLY A 38 -15.68 1.66 15.33
CA GLY A 38 -16.10 2.16 14.01
C GLY A 38 -15.04 2.85 13.17
N ARG A 39 -13.98 3.43 13.76
CA ARG A 39 -12.92 4.11 13.02
C ARG A 39 -11.56 3.98 13.71
N ASN A 40 -10.54 3.57 12.94
CA ASN A 40 -9.16 3.47 13.42
C ASN A 40 -8.19 4.09 12.39
N VAL A 41 -7.29 4.95 12.86
CA VAL A 41 -6.24 5.56 12.04
C VAL A 41 -4.89 5.04 12.52
N LEU A 42 -4.18 4.34 11.64
CA LEU A 42 -2.82 3.86 11.88
C LEU A 42 -1.83 4.86 11.26
N GLU A 43 -1.00 5.46 12.11
CA GLU A 43 0.12 6.29 11.66
C GLU A 43 1.34 5.41 11.40
N VAL A 44 1.71 5.27 10.13
CA VAL A 44 2.88 4.50 9.72
C VAL A 44 4.01 5.48 9.43
N THR A 45 5.06 5.43 10.24
CA THR A 45 6.24 6.31 10.12
C THR A 45 7.46 5.52 9.64
N ASN A 46 8.39 6.22 8.99
CA ASN A 46 9.67 5.65 8.56
C ASN A 46 9.53 4.39 7.69
N ILE A 47 8.69 4.46 6.65
CA ILE A 47 8.43 3.33 5.77
C ILE A 47 9.67 3.06 4.90
N LYS A 48 10.33 1.95 5.17
CA LYS A 48 11.53 1.49 4.45
C LYS A 48 11.23 0.42 3.42
N GLU A 49 10.25 -0.43 3.71
CA GLU A 49 9.92 -1.61 2.93
C GLU A 49 8.43 -1.64 2.60
N SER A 50 8.09 -2.28 1.48
CA SER A 50 6.71 -2.52 1.09
C SER A 50 6.07 -3.55 2.04
N ALA A 51 4.89 -3.23 2.56
CA ALA A 51 4.22 -4.04 3.55
C ALA A 51 2.70 -4.02 3.33
N ASN A 52 2.05 -5.10 3.76
CA ASN A 52 0.59 -5.23 3.76
C ASN A 52 0.08 -4.96 5.17
N TYR A 53 -0.84 -4.00 5.27
CA TYR A 53 -1.54 -3.66 6.51
C TYR A 53 -2.98 -4.11 6.37
N THR A 54 -3.46 -4.92 7.29
CA THR A 54 -4.83 -5.43 7.28
C THR A 54 -5.62 -4.77 8.40
N CYS A 55 -6.76 -4.19 8.06
CA CYS A 55 -7.73 -3.71 9.01
C CYS A 55 -8.74 -4.82 9.30
N VAL A 56 -8.96 -5.12 10.58
CA VAL A 56 -9.92 -6.13 11.03
C VAL A 56 -11.01 -5.44 11.83
N ALA A 57 -12.26 -5.64 11.42
CA ALA A 57 -13.44 -5.14 12.10
C ALA A 57 -14.22 -6.29 12.75
N ILE A 58 -14.53 -6.17 14.04
CA ILE A 58 -15.11 -7.23 14.87
C ILE A 58 -16.40 -6.73 15.51
N SER A 59 -17.48 -7.47 15.31
CA SER A 59 -18.77 -7.26 15.99
C SER A 59 -19.25 -8.56 16.61
N SER A 60 -20.30 -8.50 17.44
CA SER A 60 -20.93 -9.72 17.97
C SER A 60 -21.54 -10.62 16.90
N LEU A 61 -21.72 -10.11 15.67
CA LEU A 61 -22.29 -10.84 14.54
C LEU A 61 -21.21 -11.50 13.68
N GLY A 62 -19.94 -11.11 13.83
CA GLY A 62 -18.85 -11.66 13.03
C GLY A 62 -17.66 -10.70 12.89
N MET A 63 -16.68 -11.17 12.11
CA MET A 63 -15.41 -10.49 11.83
C MET A 63 -15.23 -10.35 10.33
N ILE A 64 -14.74 -9.19 9.88
CA ILE A 64 -14.34 -8.93 8.49
C ILE A 64 -12.95 -8.31 8.45
N GLU A 65 -12.25 -8.48 7.34
CA GLU A 65 -10.90 -7.95 7.14
C GLU A 65 -10.74 -7.30 5.77
N ALA A 66 -9.89 -6.28 5.69
CA ALA A 66 -9.54 -5.57 4.46
C ALA A 66 -8.04 -5.25 4.46
N THR A 67 -7.34 -5.57 3.37
CA THR A 67 -5.88 -5.39 3.27
C THR A 67 -5.53 -4.20 2.39
N ALA A 68 -4.69 -3.31 2.92
CA ALA A 68 -4.08 -2.19 2.22
C ALA A 68 -2.59 -2.49 1.95
N GLN A 69 -2.21 -2.47 0.68
CA GLN A 69 -0.83 -2.69 0.25
C GLN A 69 -0.09 -1.34 0.20
N VAL A 70 0.92 -1.18 1.05
CA VAL A 70 1.82 -0.03 1.04
C VAL A 70 3.07 -0.41 0.26
N THR A 71 3.33 0.28 -0.85
CA THR A 71 4.52 0.04 -1.68
C THR A 71 5.50 1.20 -1.62
N VAL A 72 6.78 0.86 -1.40
CA VAL A 72 7.88 1.81 -1.52
C VAL A 72 8.39 1.74 -2.95
N LYS A 73 8.11 2.78 -3.75
CA LYS A 73 8.64 2.89 -5.11
C LYS A 73 10.11 3.30 -5.06
N ALA A 74 10.98 2.40 -5.53
CA ALA A 74 12.37 2.71 -5.78
C ALA A 74 12.52 3.51 -7.09
N LEU A 75 13.75 3.98 -7.37
CA LEU A 75 14.05 4.53 -8.69
C LEU A 75 13.72 3.49 -9.77
N PRO A 76 13.06 3.88 -10.88
CA PRO A 76 12.79 2.97 -11.97
C PRO A 76 14.10 2.43 -12.54
N LYS A 77 14.05 1.19 -13.04
CA LYS A 77 15.19 0.62 -13.77
C LYS A 77 15.41 1.38 -15.08
N PRO A 78 16.65 1.42 -15.61
CA PRO A 78 16.88 1.97 -16.93
C PRO A 78 16.05 1.20 -17.97
N PRO A 79 15.44 1.89 -18.95
CA PRO A 79 14.69 1.24 -20.01
C PRO A 79 15.59 0.28 -20.80
N THR A 80 15.00 -0.80 -21.27
CA THR A 80 15.68 -1.88 -22.00
C THR A 80 15.16 -1.96 -23.43
N SER A 81 15.80 -2.78 -24.28
CA SER A 81 15.35 -3.02 -25.66
C SER A 81 15.22 -1.75 -26.51
N LEU A 82 16.24 -0.87 -26.48
CA LEU A 82 16.26 0.30 -27.36
C LEU A 82 16.37 -0.15 -28.83
N ILE A 83 15.33 0.11 -29.62
CA ILE A 83 15.24 -0.25 -31.04
C ILE A 83 15.03 1.02 -31.87
N VAL A 84 15.83 1.16 -32.93
CA VAL A 84 15.67 2.21 -33.93
C VAL A 84 14.58 1.78 -34.91
N MET A 85 13.46 2.50 -34.95
CA MET A 85 12.34 2.21 -35.84
C MET A 85 12.53 2.84 -37.23
N GLU A 86 12.89 4.12 -37.26
CA GLU A 86 13.03 4.88 -38.51
C GLU A 86 14.14 5.91 -38.37
N THR A 87 14.92 6.09 -39.43
CA THR A 87 15.98 7.10 -39.53
C THR A 87 15.78 7.91 -40.79
N THR A 88 15.53 9.20 -40.66
CA THR A 88 15.52 10.17 -41.75
C THR A 88 16.81 10.99 -41.74
N ALA A 89 17.01 11.85 -42.74
CA ALA A 89 18.19 12.72 -42.80
C ALA A 89 18.30 13.70 -41.62
N THR A 90 17.20 13.99 -40.91
CA THR A 90 17.14 14.97 -39.81
C THR A 90 16.48 14.45 -38.53
N SER A 91 15.97 13.22 -38.51
CA SER A 91 15.29 12.66 -37.34
C SER A 91 15.53 11.16 -37.20
N VAL A 92 15.46 10.67 -35.95
CA VAL A 92 15.52 9.24 -35.62
C VAL A 92 14.39 8.92 -34.66
N THR A 93 13.59 7.91 -34.99
CA THR A 93 12.50 7.40 -34.16
C THR A 93 12.99 6.18 -33.40
N LEU A 94 12.92 6.23 -32.07
CA LEU A 94 13.35 5.17 -31.16
C LEU A 94 12.14 4.57 -30.44
N THR A 95 12.22 3.28 -30.13
CA THR A 95 11.29 2.56 -29.26
C THR A 95 12.08 1.84 -28.18
N TRP A 96 11.53 1.73 -26.98
CA TRP A 96 12.18 1.05 -25.86
C TRP A 96 11.12 0.48 -24.92
N ASP A 97 11.48 -0.58 -24.21
CA ASP A 97 10.70 -1.13 -23.11
C ASP A 97 11.04 -0.38 -21.82
N SER A 98 10.03 -0.10 -20.99
CA SER A 98 10.22 0.66 -19.74
C SER A 98 11.15 -0.05 -18.74
N GLY A 99 11.36 -1.37 -18.89
CA GLY A 99 12.24 -2.17 -18.03
C GLY A 99 11.76 -2.31 -16.58
N ASN A 100 10.61 -1.71 -16.25
CA ASN A 100 10.04 -1.72 -14.91
C ASN A 100 8.94 -2.79 -14.86
N PRO A 101 8.94 -3.70 -13.86
CA PRO A 101 7.75 -4.51 -13.61
C PRO A 101 6.60 -3.56 -13.26
N GLU A 102 5.43 -3.78 -13.87
CA GLU A 102 4.20 -3.08 -13.49
C GLU A 102 3.88 -3.26 -12.00
#